data_AF-G0UCK5-F1
#
_entry.id   AF-G0UCK5-F1
#
_cell.length_a   1.000
_cell.length_b   1.000
_cell.length_c   1.000
_cell.angle_alpha   90.00
_cell.angle_beta   90.00
_cell.angle_gamma   90.00
#
_symmetry.space_group_name_H-M   'P 1'
#
loop_
_entity.id
_entity.type
_entity.pdbx_description
1 polymer ?
#
loop_
_entity_poly.entity_id
_entity_poly.type
_entity_poly.pdbx_seq_one_letter_code
_entity_poly.pdbx_strand_id
1 'polypeptide(L)'
;MLRSSSSVYRGVYHNAPTVYPFLKPFHDTPFDQDRGKHDAVSQRYRENSWPAWMDHGADGTGFGIGLHRTHPLSKLRGNLKRRPSHIPRVLNMMIQGVWHKSGVKLYFRGGKPPNPSTHPYLTGEPCPLYGWRVTDESVIRQFNVPTVDGAKMRYKPYVAIQERKIMGSEAQSHAGPLAVSKGADAKPLVKRLFFWR
;
A
#
# COMPACT_ATOMS: atom_id res chain seq x y z
N MET A 1 24.15 -25.28 -15.74
CA MET A 1 22.72 -24.91 -15.90
C MET A 1 22.56 -23.44 -15.55
N LEU A 2 22.59 -22.58 -16.56
CA LEU A 2 22.49 -21.12 -16.40
C LEU A 2 21.00 -20.74 -16.27
N ARG A 3 20.63 -20.16 -15.13
CA ARG A 3 19.29 -19.61 -14.90
C ARG A 3 19.13 -18.33 -15.71
N SER A 4 18.33 -18.36 -16.77
CA SER A 4 17.90 -17.16 -17.48
C SER A 4 16.92 -16.38 -16.60
N SER A 5 17.32 -15.18 -16.16
CA SER A 5 16.45 -14.23 -15.47
C SER A 5 15.51 -13.54 -16.47
N SER A 6 14.23 -13.87 -16.43
CA SER A 6 13.18 -13.25 -17.25
C SER A 6 12.69 -11.94 -16.63
N SER A 7 13.58 -10.96 -16.47
CA SER A 7 13.26 -9.64 -15.90
C SER A 7 13.66 -8.46 -16.80
N VAL A 8 13.62 -8.65 -18.13
CA VAL A 8 14.07 -7.63 -19.11
C VAL A 8 12.92 -6.81 -19.73
N TYR A 9 11.66 -7.06 -19.36
CA TYR A 9 10.52 -6.37 -19.98
C TYR A 9 9.56 -5.75 -18.97
N ARG A 10 10.00 -4.70 -18.26
CA ARG A 10 9.11 -3.64 -17.75
C ARG A 10 9.89 -2.49 -17.12
N GLY A 11 9.79 -1.32 -17.75
CA GLY A 11 9.88 0.00 -17.11
C GLY A 11 11.20 0.34 -16.42
N VAL A 12 12.00 1.15 -17.09
CA VAL A 12 13.17 1.86 -16.54
C VAL A 12 12.75 2.70 -15.32
N TYR A 13 12.79 2.12 -14.12
CA TYR A 13 12.58 2.84 -12.85
C TYR A 13 13.72 2.65 -11.84
N HIS A 14 14.79 1.93 -12.21
CA HIS A 14 15.81 1.50 -11.25
C HIS A 14 17.05 2.41 -11.14
N ASN A 15 17.21 3.43 -11.99
CA ASN A 15 18.42 4.27 -12.00
C ASN A 15 18.07 5.76 -12.01
N ALA A 16 17.41 6.27 -10.97
CA ALA A 16 17.43 7.70 -10.73
C ALA A 16 18.85 8.09 -10.22
N PRO A 17 19.52 9.07 -10.84
CA PRO A 17 20.84 9.49 -10.40
C PRO A 17 20.78 9.98 -8.95
N THR A 18 21.80 9.61 -8.19
CA THR A 18 21.94 9.92 -6.77
C THR A 18 22.24 11.42 -6.57
N VAL A 19 22.91 12.06 -7.54
CA VAL A 19 23.26 13.48 -7.53
C VAL A 19 22.43 14.27 -8.55
N TYR A 20 21.94 15.44 -8.14
CA TYR A 20 21.06 16.31 -8.92
C TYR A 20 21.88 17.14 -9.94
N PRO A 21 21.61 17.07 -11.26
CA PRO A 21 22.48 17.67 -12.27
C PRO A 21 22.22 19.16 -12.58
N PHE A 22 21.31 19.83 -11.86
CA PHE A 22 20.95 21.25 -12.07
C PHE A 22 21.13 22.06 -10.78
N LEU A 23 21.07 23.40 -10.84
CA LEU A 23 21.04 24.23 -9.63
C LEU A 23 19.80 23.86 -8.81
N LYS A 24 19.99 23.36 -7.58
CA LYS A 24 18.93 22.73 -6.78
C LYS A 24 17.86 23.75 -6.34
N PRO A 25 16.58 23.57 -6.72
CA PRO A 25 15.52 24.53 -6.39
C PRO A 25 15.03 24.44 -4.95
N PHE A 26 15.41 23.38 -4.21
CA PHE A 26 14.94 23.12 -2.85
C PHE A 26 16.12 22.73 -1.94
N HIS A 27 16.44 23.60 -0.98
CA HIS A 27 17.29 23.29 0.16
C HIS A 27 16.49 22.44 1.18
N ASP A 28 17.18 21.65 2.03
CA ASP A 28 16.61 20.94 3.19
C ASP A 28 15.84 19.61 2.97
N THR A 29 16.13 18.79 1.95
CA THR A 29 15.58 17.40 1.88
C THR A 29 16.53 16.37 2.53
N PRO A 30 16.05 15.35 3.27
CA PRO A 30 16.86 14.42 4.07
C PRO A 30 18.03 13.69 3.39
N PHE A 31 18.09 13.66 2.06
CA PHE A 31 19.14 13.02 1.27
C PHE A 31 19.68 13.96 0.19
N ASP A 32 19.92 15.21 0.55
CA ASP A 32 20.82 16.07 -0.20
C ASP A 32 22.22 15.42 -0.20
N GLN A 33 22.73 15.05 -1.37
CA GLN A 33 24.00 14.33 -1.50
C GLN A 33 25.22 15.27 -1.56
N ASP A 34 24.99 16.58 -1.64
CA ASP A 34 26.03 17.62 -1.68
C ASP A 34 26.35 18.20 -0.29
N ARG A 35 26.05 17.44 0.78
CA ARG A 35 26.17 17.91 2.17
C ARG A 35 27.61 17.85 2.66
N GLY A 36 28.21 19.02 2.84
CA GLY A 36 29.50 19.15 3.51
C GLY A 36 29.43 18.83 5.01
N LYS A 37 30.61 18.66 5.63
CA LYS A 37 30.83 18.41 7.08
C LYS A 37 30.19 19.45 8.03
N HIS A 38 29.75 20.59 7.51
CA HIS A 38 29.22 21.72 8.28
C HIS A 38 27.72 21.98 8.08
N ASP A 39 27.00 21.08 7.42
CA ASP A 39 25.58 21.30 7.14
C ASP A 39 24.72 21.14 8.41
N ALA A 40 24.00 22.22 8.76
CA ALA A 40 23.27 22.41 10.01
C ALA A 40 22.09 21.43 10.22
N VAL A 41 21.83 20.53 9.28
CA VAL A 41 20.73 19.56 9.36
C VAL A 41 21.01 18.43 10.35
N SER A 42 22.28 18.11 10.63
CA SER A 42 22.62 17.14 11.71
C SER A 42 22.06 17.57 13.07
N GLN A 43 21.85 18.88 13.30
CA GLN A 43 21.19 19.42 14.48
C GLN A 43 19.65 19.48 14.34
N ARG A 44 19.08 19.63 13.14
CA ARG A 44 17.62 19.68 12.90
C ARG A 44 16.91 18.33 13.07
N TYR A 45 17.60 17.19 12.96
CA TYR A 45 17.02 15.86 13.23
C TYR A 45 16.65 15.60 14.70
N ARG A 46 16.82 16.56 15.60
CA ARG A 46 16.56 16.36 17.03
C ARG A 46 15.09 16.47 17.45
N GLU A 47 14.19 17.04 16.65
CA GLU A 47 12.83 17.36 17.13
C GLU A 47 11.80 16.25 16.90
N ASN A 48 11.78 15.62 15.72
CA ASN A 48 10.78 14.61 15.36
C ASN A 48 11.38 13.33 14.77
N SER A 49 10.74 12.19 15.04
CA SER A 49 11.21 10.88 14.56
C SER A 49 10.92 10.59 13.07
N TRP A 50 10.15 11.45 12.40
CA TRP A 50 9.74 11.33 11.01
C TRP A 50 10.33 12.46 10.15
N PRO A 51 10.42 12.29 8.82
CA PRO A 51 10.93 13.32 7.92
C PRO A 51 10.10 14.60 7.89
N ALA A 52 10.77 15.75 7.76
CA ALA A 52 10.14 17.08 7.72
C ALA A 52 9.11 17.25 6.59
N TRP A 53 9.27 16.54 5.47
CA TRP A 53 8.33 16.62 4.34
C TRP A 53 6.91 16.15 4.69
N MET A 54 6.74 15.34 5.75
CA MET A 54 5.40 14.95 6.22
C MET A 54 4.64 16.09 6.90
N ASP A 55 5.35 17.14 7.31
CA ASP A 55 4.81 18.28 8.05
C ASP A 55 4.73 19.53 7.17
N HIS A 56 5.75 19.76 6.33
CA HIS A 56 5.89 20.96 5.50
C HIS A 56 5.82 20.70 3.99
N GLY A 57 5.77 19.44 3.57
CA GLY A 57 5.85 19.06 2.17
C GLY A 57 7.29 19.06 1.67
N ALA A 58 7.52 18.40 0.53
CA ALA A 58 8.82 18.42 -0.15
C ALA A 58 8.92 19.50 -1.23
N ASP A 59 7.80 20.13 -1.59
CA ASP A 59 7.70 21.17 -2.61
C ASP A 59 6.90 22.37 -2.10
N GLY A 60 6.82 23.43 -2.92
CA GLY A 60 6.03 24.62 -2.60
C GLY A 60 4.51 24.42 -2.60
N THR A 61 4.01 23.24 -2.97
CA THR A 61 2.58 22.92 -2.96
C THR A 61 2.15 22.13 -1.72
N GLY A 62 3.11 21.64 -0.94
CA GLY A 62 2.89 20.83 0.26
C GLY A 62 2.77 19.33 -0.04
N PHE A 63 3.35 18.85 -1.13
CA PHE A 63 3.34 17.45 -1.52
C PHE A 63 4.01 16.58 -0.46
N GLY A 64 3.29 15.54 -0.02
CA GLY A 64 3.74 14.65 1.06
C GLY A 64 3.21 15.01 2.45
N ILE A 65 2.54 16.15 2.64
CA ILE A 65 1.89 16.47 3.94
C ILE A 65 0.74 15.50 4.21
N GLY A 66 0.79 14.83 5.36
CA GLY A 66 -0.26 13.89 5.76
C GLY A 66 0.18 12.95 6.87
N LEU A 67 -0.74 12.08 7.31
CA LEU A 67 -0.43 11.01 8.25
C LEU A 67 0.00 9.76 7.49
N HIS A 68 1.25 9.33 7.70
CA HIS A 68 1.85 8.20 7.01
C HIS A 68 2.04 7.02 7.97
N ARG A 69 1.41 5.89 7.64
CA ARG A 69 1.55 4.63 8.37
C ARG A 69 2.74 3.85 7.81
N THR A 70 3.69 3.44 8.63
CA THR A 70 4.84 2.62 8.21
C THR A 70 4.64 1.15 8.55
N HIS A 71 5.22 0.26 7.75
CA HIS A 71 5.25 -1.16 8.06
C HIS A 71 6.14 -1.39 9.30
N PRO A 72 5.79 -2.30 10.23
CA PRO A 72 6.61 -2.54 11.43
C PRO A 72 8.06 -2.96 11.13
N LEU A 73 8.26 -3.68 10.03
CA LEU A 73 9.59 -4.12 9.57
C LEU A 73 10.28 -3.12 8.63
N SER A 74 9.60 -2.03 8.25
CA SER A 74 10.21 -1.02 7.37
C SER A 74 11.22 -0.19 8.15
N LYS A 75 12.30 0.20 7.47
CA LYS A 75 13.28 1.16 8.01
C LYS A 75 12.73 2.59 8.04
N LEU A 76 11.67 2.86 7.27
CA LEU A 76 11.05 4.18 7.19
C LEU A 76 10.30 4.51 8.48
N ARG A 77 10.27 5.81 8.81
CA ARG A 77 9.61 6.33 10.01
C ARG A 77 8.47 7.28 9.63
N GLY A 78 7.24 6.86 9.91
CA GLY A 78 6.03 7.64 9.70
C GLY A 78 5.66 8.48 10.93
N ASN A 79 4.84 9.51 10.68
CA ASN A 79 4.31 10.42 11.70
C ASN A 79 3.00 9.95 12.36
N LEU A 80 2.46 8.79 11.99
CA LEU A 80 1.34 8.17 12.71
C LEU A 80 1.81 7.58 14.04
N LYS A 81 1.77 8.39 15.10
CA LYS A 81 2.11 7.99 16.47
C LYS A 81 0.89 7.97 17.37
N ARG A 82 0.84 7.02 18.30
CA ARG A 82 -0.27 6.83 19.26
C ARG A 82 0.09 7.24 20.69
N ARG A 83 1.25 7.88 20.90
CA ARG A 83 1.65 8.40 22.22
C ARG A 83 0.74 9.58 22.59
N PRO A 84 0.40 9.78 23.88
CA PRO A 84 -0.49 10.86 24.31
C PRO A 84 -0.11 12.24 23.77
N SER A 85 1.20 12.54 23.70
CA SER A 85 1.72 13.80 23.16
C SER A 85 1.45 14.02 21.66
N HIS A 86 1.15 12.95 20.91
CA HIS A 86 0.94 13.01 19.46
C HIS A 86 -0.53 12.87 19.05
N ILE A 87 -1.40 12.37 19.95
CA ILE A 87 -2.83 12.18 19.68
C ILE A 87 -3.51 13.48 19.21
N PRO A 88 -3.30 14.65 19.83
CA PRO A 88 -3.95 15.89 19.38
C PRO A 88 -3.61 16.24 17.93
N ARG A 89 -2.34 16.11 17.53
CA ARG A 89 -1.88 16.35 16.15
C ARG A 89 -2.59 15.39 15.17
N VAL A 90 -2.61 14.11 15.49
CA VAL A 90 -3.20 13.07 14.63
C VAL A 90 -4.70 13.30 14.46
N LEU A 91 -5.43 13.57 15.55
CA LEU A 91 -6.86 13.86 15.50
C LEU A 91 -7.16 15.15 14.73
N ASN A 92 -6.36 16.20 14.94
CA ASN A 92 -6.52 17.45 14.18
C ASN A 92 -6.32 17.23 12.68
N MET A 93 -5.31 16.46 12.27
CA MET A 93 -5.14 16.14 10.85
C MET A 93 -6.33 15.31 10.30
N MET A 94 -6.89 14.39 11.08
CA MET A 94 -8.06 13.60 10.65
C MET A 94 -9.33 14.43 10.51
N ILE A 95 -9.58 15.38 11.40
CA ILE A 95 -10.83 16.16 11.46
C ILE A 95 -10.71 17.45 10.65
N GLN A 96 -9.62 18.19 10.86
CA GLN A 96 -9.42 19.51 10.29
C GLN A 96 -8.48 19.50 9.10
N GLY A 97 -7.76 18.42 8.78
CA GLY A 97 -6.73 18.45 7.74
C GLY A 97 -5.59 19.43 8.06
N VAL A 98 -4.85 19.84 7.04
CA VAL A 98 -3.78 20.85 7.16
C VAL A 98 -4.04 22.00 6.21
N TRP A 99 -4.11 23.23 6.70
CA TRP A 99 -4.21 24.41 5.85
C TRP A 99 -2.82 24.82 5.37
N HIS A 100 -2.53 24.62 4.08
CA HIS A 100 -1.24 24.98 3.51
C HIS A 100 -1.20 26.47 3.12
N LYS A 101 -0.02 27.07 3.16
CA LYS A 101 0.17 28.50 2.83
C LYS A 101 -0.14 28.83 1.37
N SER A 102 -0.17 27.83 0.49
CA SER A 102 -0.64 27.97 -0.90
C SER A 102 -2.16 28.20 -1.03
N GLY A 103 -2.91 28.27 0.08
CA GLY A 103 -4.36 28.47 0.07
C GLY A 103 -5.16 27.19 -0.16
N VAL A 104 -4.51 26.01 -0.10
CA VAL A 104 -5.13 24.70 -0.30
C VAL A 104 -5.08 23.88 0.98
N LYS A 105 -6.19 23.19 1.26
CA LYS A 105 -6.26 22.22 2.36
C LYS A 105 -5.68 20.87 1.93
N LEU A 106 -4.73 20.37 2.69
CA LEU A 106 -4.01 19.12 2.45
C LEU A 106 -4.44 18.03 3.44
N TYR A 107 -4.21 16.77 3.07
CA TYR A 107 -4.59 15.55 3.79
C TYR A 107 -6.11 15.31 3.95
N PHE A 108 -6.89 16.31 4.33
CA PHE A 108 -8.36 16.21 4.43
C PHE A 108 -9.05 17.51 4.00
N ARG A 109 -9.78 17.49 2.88
CA ARG A 109 -10.50 18.67 2.34
C ARG A 109 -11.96 18.79 2.81
N GLY A 110 -12.58 17.69 3.22
CA GLY A 110 -13.98 17.63 3.63
C GLY A 110 -14.60 16.25 3.35
N GLY A 111 -15.84 16.04 3.79
CA GLY A 111 -16.56 14.77 3.60
C GLY A 111 -16.17 13.71 4.64
N LYS A 112 -15.80 12.50 4.18
CA LYS A 112 -15.45 11.38 5.06
C LYS A 112 -14.03 11.54 5.62
N PRO A 113 -13.83 11.55 6.95
CA PRO A 113 -12.50 11.70 7.53
C PRO A 113 -11.60 10.50 7.16
N PRO A 114 -10.31 10.73 6.90
CA PRO A 114 -9.36 9.66 6.61
C PRO A 114 -9.14 8.79 7.84
N ASN A 115 -9.02 7.47 7.63
CA ASN A 115 -8.61 6.54 8.67
C ASN A 115 -7.12 6.18 8.51
N PRO A 116 -6.21 6.80 9.28
CA PRO A 116 -4.78 6.57 9.12
C PRO A 116 -4.34 5.16 9.55
N SER A 117 -5.16 4.44 10.32
CA SER A 117 -4.84 3.06 10.73
C SER A 117 -4.92 2.05 9.57
N THR A 118 -5.69 2.37 8.52
CA THR A 118 -5.90 1.51 7.35
C THR A 118 -5.22 2.03 6.08
N HIS A 119 -4.51 3.15 6.16
CA HIS A 119 -3.74 3.64 5.02
C HIS A 119 -2.71 2.60 4.55
N PRO A 120 -2.42 2.51 3.24
CA PRO A 120 -1.29 1.72 2.76
C PRO A 120 -0.01 2.09 3.50
N TYR A 121 0.86 1.11 3.67
CA TYR A 121 2.15 1.37 4.29
C TYR A 121 3.01 2.28 3.40
N LEU A 122 3.73 3.20 4.02
CA LEU A 122 4.68 4.08 3.36
C LEU A 122 5.79 3.26 2.71
N THR A 123 6.05 3.54 1.43
CA THR A 123 7.02 2.79 0.59
C THR A 123 8.24 3.61 0.19
N GLY A 124 8.23 4.91 0.48
CA GLY A 124 9.10 5.85 -0.20
C GLY A 124 9.06 7.25 0.37
N GLU A 125 9.55 8.18 -0.43
CA GLU A 125 9.54 9.61 -0.15
C GLU A 125 9.32 10.43 -1.42
N PRO A 126 8.81 11.65 -1.30
CA PRO A 126 8.61 12.53 -2.44
C PRO A 126 9.93 12.94 -3.10
N CYS A 127 9.91 13.09 -4.42
CA CYS A 127 11.03 13.54 -5.24
C CYS A 127 10.54 14.55 -6.28
N PRO A 128 11.17 15.73 -6.43
CA PRO A 128 10.71 16.76 -7.37
C PRO A 128 10.84 16.34 -8.85
N LEU A 129 11.74 15.40 -9.17
CA LEU A 129 11.95 14.94 -10.55
C LEU A 129 10.95 13.86 -10.97
N TYR A 130 10.69 12.88 -10.10
CA TYR A 130 9.91 11.67 -10.43
C TYR A 130 8.58 11.60 -9.67
N GLY A 131 8.26 12.60 -8.84
CA GLY A 131 7.11 12.60 -7.94
C GLY A 131 7.35 11.78 -6.68
N TRP A 132 7.56 10.47 -6.81
CA TRP A 132 7.73 9.56 -5.67
C TRP A 132 8.87 8.57 -5.89
N ARG A 133 9.84 8.56 -4.99
CA ARG A 133 10.94 7.59 -4.97
C ARG A 133 10.60 6.45 -4.01
N VAL A 134 10.47 5.24 -4.54
CA VAL A 134 10.33 4.03 -3.71
C VAL A 134 11.68 3.74 -3.05
N THR A 135 11.69 3.71 -1.71
CA THR A 135 12.90 3.45 -0.92
C THR A 135 12.83 2.12 -0.17
N ASP A 136 11.62 1.63 0.12
CA ASP A 136 11.39 0.34 0.75
C ASP A 136 10.45 -0.52 -0.11
N GLU A 137 11.03 -1.26 -1.04
CA GLU A 137 10.31 -2.16 -1.93
C GLU A 137 9.68 -3.35 -1.20
N SER A 138 10.25 -3.76 -0.07
CA SER A 138 9.77 -4.92 0.70
C SER A 138 8.36 -4.72 1.28
N VAL A 139 7.96 -3.47 1.45
CA VAL A 139 6.62 -3.07 1.92
C VAL A 139 5.55 -3.33 0.87
N ILE A 140 5.92 -3.35 -0.42
CA ILE A 140 4.99 -3.56 -1.53
C ILE A 140 4.68 -5.05 -1.61
N ARG A 141 3.41 -5.40 -1.34
CA ARG A 141 2.95 -6.79 -1.42
C ARG A 141 2.89 -7.26 -2.87
N GLN A 142 3.83 -8.12 -3.24
CA GLN A 142 3.81 -8.87 -4.50
C GLN A 142 3.12 -10.21 -4.26
N PHE A 143 1.93 -10.39 -4.85
CA PHE A 143 1.16 -11.63 -4.74
C PHE A 143 1.65 -12.65 -5.77
N ASN A 144 2.70 -13.38 -5.42
CA ASN A 144 3.25 -14.44 -6.26
C ASN A 144 2.38 -15.69 -6.14
N VAL A 145 1.47 -15.88 -7.10
CA VAL A 145 0.64 -17.08 -7.19
C VAL A 145 1.48 -18.22 -7.77
N PRO A 146 1.48 -19.42 -7.15
CA PRO A 146 2.25 -20.54 -7.66
C PRO A 146 1.75 -20.95 -9.04
N THR A 147 2.68 -21.33 -9.91
CA THR A 147 2.33 -21.93 -11.20
C THR A 147 1.55 -23.23 -10.98
N VAL A 148 0.58 -23.47 -11.86
CA VAL A 148 -0.31 -24.62 -11.77
C VAL A 148 0.38 -25.82 -12.41
N ASP A 149 0.87 -26.74 -11.57
CA ASP A 149 1.38 -28.04 -12.02
C ASP A 149 0.23 -28.94 -12.51
N GLY A 150 0.53 -30.00 -13.28
CA GLY A 150 -0.50 -30.87 -13.88
C GLY A 150 -1.50 -31.48 -12.88
N ALA A 151 -1.10 -31.70 -11.62
CA ALA A 151 -2.01 -32.12 -10.55
C ALA A 151 -2.91 -30.97 -10.04
N LYS A 152 -2.39 -29.74 -9.99
CA LYS A 152 -3.12 -28.55 -9.53
C LYS A 152 -4.19 -28.08 -10.51
N MET A 153 -4.10 -28.47 -11.80
CA MET A 153 -5.17 -28.21 -12.78
C MET A 153 -6.49 -28.92 -12.44
N ARG A 154 -6.42 -30.01 -11.67
CA ARG A 154 -7.60 -30.76 -11.26
C ARG A 154 -8.31 -30.12 -10.06
N TYR A 155 -7.61 -29.26 -9.31
CA TYR A 155 -8.22 -28.59 -8.17
C TYR A 155 -9.28 -27.59 -8.63
N LYS A 156 -10.43 -27.64 -7.96
CA LYS A 156 -11.56 -26.73 -8.12
C LYS A 156 -11.85 -26.10 -6.75
N PRO A 157 -12.43 -24.88 -6.70
CA PRO A 157 -12.71 -24.22 -5.43
C PRO A 157 -13.71 -24.99 -4.55
N TYR A 158 -14.53 -25.85 -5.16
CA TYR A 158 -15.46 -26.73 -4.46
C TYR A 158 -15.17 -28.20 -4.79
N VAL A 159 -15.26 -29.05 -3.77
CA VAL A 159 -15.16 -30.52 -3.90
C VAL A 159 -16.54 -31.11 -4.18
N ALA A 160 -16.60 -32.14 -5.03
CA ALA A 160 -17.84 -32.86 -5.33
C ALA A 160 -18.41 -33.56 -4.09
N ILE A 161 -19.74 -33.57 -3.96
CA ILE A 161 -20.43 -34.04 -2.74
C ILE A 161 -20.12 -35.50 -2.41
N GLN A 162 -20.04 -36.38 -3.42
CA GLN A 162 -19.75 -37.80 -3.22
C GLN A 162 -18.31 -38.02 -2.73
N GLU A 163 -17.36 -37.23 -3.22
CA GLU A 163 -15.95 -37.28 -2.80
C GLU A 163 -15.77 -36.77 -1.36
N ARG A 164 -16.61 -35.82 -0.90
CA ARG A 164 -16.62 -35.36 0.51
C ARG A 164 -17.01 -36.46 1.50
N LYS A 165 -17.93 -37.36 1.11
CA LYS A 165 -18.36 -38.47 1.97
C LYS A 165 -17.25 -39.50 2.20
N ILE A 166 -16.35 -39.66 1.23
CA ILE A 166 -15.19 -40.57 1.30
C ILE A 166 -14.08 -39.97 2.18
N MET A 167 -13.94 -38.64 2.21
CA MET A 167 -12.92 -37.95 3.02
C MET A 167 -13.27 -37.81 4.52
N GLY A 168 -14.33 -38.44 5.01
CA GLY A 168 -14.68 -38.45 6.44
C GLY A 168 -15.11 -37.09 7.02
N SER A 169 -15.26 -36.06 6.19
CA SER A 169 -15.89 -34.80 6.59
C SER A 169 -17.40 -35.03 6.68
N GLU A 170 -17.93 -35.13 7.90
CA GLU A 170 -19.37 -35.28 8.14
C GLU A 170 -20.14 -34.08 7.58
N ALA A 171 -20.61 -34.21 6.34
CA ALA A 171 -21.67 -33.38 5.83
C ALA A 171 -22.98 -33.97 6.37
N GLN A 172 -23.54 -33.38 7.43
CA GLN A 172 -24.97 -33.54 7.71
C GLN A 172 -25.76 -32.91 6.55
N SER A 173 -25.99 -33.69 5.49
CA SER A 173 -26.86 -33.31 4.39
C SER A 173 -28.24 -33.96 4.61
N HIS A 174 -29.12 -33.30 5.35
CA HIS A 174 -30.55 -33.52 5.20
C HIS A 174 -31.01 -32.85 3.90
N ALA A 175 -30.92 -33.57 2.77
CA ALA A 175 -31.68 -33.31 1.55
C ALA A 175 -31.45 -34.45 0.55
N GLY A 176 -32.55 -34.95 -0.04
CA GLY A 176 -32.56 -36.06 -1.00
C GLY A 176 -31.80 -35.80 -2.31
N PRO A 177 -31.69 -36.81 -3.18
CA PRO A 177 -30.81 -36.78 -4.35
C PRO A 177 -31.35 -35.79 -5.40
N LEU A 178 -30.60 -34.71 -5.65
CA LEU A 178 -30.79 -33.89 -6.84
C LEU A 178 -30.08 -34.55 -8.02
N ALA A 179 -30.86 -35.02 -8.99
CA ALA A 179 -30.37 -35.61 -10.21
C ALA A 179 -29.48 -34.63 -11.00
N VAL A 180 -28.30 -35.11 -11.39
CA VAL A 180 -27.34 -34.38 -12.23
C VAL A 180 -27.88 -34.37 -13.67
N SER A 181 -28.51 -33.27 -14.08
CA SER A 181 -28.79 -33.02 -15.50
C SER A 181 -27.52 -32.53 -16.19
N LYS A 182 -26.93 -33.38 -17.05
CA LYS A 182 -25.98 -32.94 -18.09
C LYS A 182 -26.72 -32.02 -19.06
N GLY A 183 -26.20 -30.82 -19.30
CA GLY A 183 -26.74 -29.91 -20.32
C GLY A 183 -26.30 -28.47 -20.09
N ALA A 184 -25.49 -27.97 -21.02
CA ALA A 184 -25.05 -26.59 -21.10
C ALA A 184 -26.20 -25.69 -21.61
N ASP A 185 -27.25 -25.55 -20.80
CA ASP A 185 -28.24 -24.49 -20.92
C ASP A 185 -28.35 -23.84 -19.55
N ALA A 186 -27.82 -22.62 -19.43
CA ALA A 186 -28.05 -21.82 -18.23
C ALA A 186 -29.56 -21.55 -18.14
N LYS A 187 -30.27 -22.33 -17.32
CA LYS A 187 -31.69 -22.10 -17.03
C LYS A 187 -31.87 -20.64 -16.61
N PRO A 188 -32.93 -19.94 -17.08
CA PRO A 188 -33.06 -18.51 -16.82
C PRO A 188 -33.14 -18.24 -15.32
N LEU A 189 -32.17 -17.48 -14.81
CA LEU A 189 -32.18 -16.99 -13.44
C LEU A 189 -33.27 -15.91 -13.33
N VAL A 190 -34.28 -16.13 -12.48
CA VAL A 190 -35.35 -15.17 -12.23
C VAL A 190 -35.00 -14.33 -11.00
N LYS A 191 -35.35 -13.04 -11.00
CA LYS A 191 -35.23 -12.17 -9.83
C LYS A 191 -36.05 -12.75 -8.66
N ARG A 192 -35.38 -13.09 -7.56
CA ARG A 192 -36.01 -13.53 -6.30
C ARG A 192 -35.72 -12.53 -5.20
N LEU A 193 -36.62 -12.47 -4.22
CA LEU A 193 -36.45 -11.65 -3.02
C LEU A 193 -35.39 -12.24 -2.08
N PHE A 194 -35.23 -13.56 -2.11
CA PHE A 194 -34.32 -14.28 -1.22
C PHE A 194 -33.94 -15.63 -1.83
N PHE A 195 -32.69 -16.06 -1.62
CA PHE A 195 -32.20 -17.40 -1.93
C PHE A 195 -31.70 -18.05 -0.64
N TRP A 196 -32.22 -19.23 -0.32
CA TRP A 196 -31.94 -19.92 0.94
C TRP A 196 -30.55 -20.60 0.99
N ARG A 197 -30.04 -21.09 -0.15
CA ARG A 197 -28.74 -21.76 -0.30
C ARG A 197 -28.11 -21.39 -1.62
#